data_AF-B4VGZ1-F1
#
_entry.id   AF-B4VGZ1-F1
#
_cell.length_a   1.000
_cell.length_b   1.000
_cell.length_c   1.000
_cell.angle_alpha   90.00
_cell.angle_beta   90.00
_cell.angle_gamma   90.00
#
_symmetry.space_group_name_H-M   'P 1'
#
loop_
_entity.id
_entity.type
_entity.pdbx_description
1 polymer ?
#
loop_
_entity_poly.entity_id
_entity_poly.type
_entity_poly.pdbx_seq_one_letter_code
_entity_poly.pdbx_strand_id
1 'polypeptide(L)'
;MADKEQDLASLVAKIEQLEERQTITAKYLLGVKRQLNEFTDKLDKLQQRVEPQQEIEPSLTNSPTPDEGISNDITNFSDEKFKELRITQIFGVYGDMLLLEAYLAEDKSQEAPMTAQEFWRLYCNGQRDFTGINLAGADFGKNSPKDVNLSQANLSGAKLSGKWRGNNFSWANLCGANLCGVDLCLANLRWANLKGTDLSNAYLSSAKLNEANLDAAYLHQANLQFVELEKASLKKANLSKADLTSASLREVNLSEANLSQASLSETTNLSMANLSGANLKAANLRKAKLMRTNLSHANLSQVNLIGTDLEGANLKEANLQQALYNTTTIFPMGFDATQTGAYLIAPGVSLQNANLAGMNLKTLNLSGVNLQEANLAGADLGQVNLSGANLQAADLCRVNLSNANLTGADLQGANLSAANLSSANLTGANLQQAKLSAVNLCYTNLNGATLSEADLRGAKFERTNLEQANLKDAKLDGVMLNNANLNGAIMPDGTTQE
;
A
#
# COMPACT_ATOMS: atom_id res chain seq x y z
N MET A 1 -24.71 17.84 -0.28
CA MET A 1 -25.75 18.09 -1.30
C MET A 1 -25.53 19.47 -1.89
N ALA A 2 -25.37 20.49 -1.03
CA ALA A 2 -24.90 21.83 -1.38
C ALA A 2 -23.66 21.88 -2.31
N ASP A 3 -22.59 21.12 -2.02
CA ASP A 3 -21.40 21.11 -2.91
C ASP A 3 -21.72 20.59 -4.33
N LYS A 4 -22.65 19.62 -4.44
CA LYS A 4 -23.08 19.07 -5.74
C LYS A 4 -24.05 19.99 -6.48
N GLU A 5 -24.85 20.79 -5.76
CA GLU A 5 -25.71 21.81 -6.34
C GLU A 5 -24.89 22.98 -6.88
N GLN A 6 -23.80 23.35 -6.21
CA GLN A 6 -22.88 24.39 -6.66
C GLN A 6 -22.09 23.96 -7.91
N ASP A 7 -21.69 22.68 -7.98
CA ASP A 7 -21.08 22.10 -9.19
C ASP A 7 -22.07 22.04 -10.36
N LEU A 8 -23.34 21.71 -10.10
CA LEU A 8 -24.40 21.68 -11.11
C LEU A 8 -24.70 23.08 -11.67
N ALA A 9 -24.80 24.08 -10.79
CA ALA A 9 -25.04 25.48 -11.17
C ALA A 9 -23.89 26.06 -12.00
N SER A 10 -22.65 25.75 -11.64
CA SER A 10 -21.45 26.12 -12.40
C SER A 10 -21.45 25.51 -13.81
N LEU A 11 -21.91 24.26 -13.93
CA LEU A 11 -22.02 23.55 -15.21
C LEU A 11 -23.10 24.16 -16.11
N VAL A 12 -24.28 24.46 -15.56
CA VAL A 12 -25.39 25.10 -16.29
C VAL A 12 -24.95 26.47 -16.86
N ALA A 13 -24.23 27.27 -16.06
CA ALA A 13 -23.69 28.55 -16.53
C ALA A 13 -22.67 28.39 -17.68
N LYS A 14 -21.86 27.32 -17.65
CA LYS A 14 -20.90 27.00 -18.70
C LYS A 14 -21.59 26.54 -20.00
N ILE A 15 -22.69 25.81 -19.88
CA ILE A 15 -23.53 25.40 -21.02
C ILE A 15 -24.18 26.63 -21.67
N GLU A 16 -24.66 27.59 -20.86
CA GLU A 16 -25.25 28.84 -21.35
C GLU A 16 -24.27 29.71 -22.13
N GLN A 17 -23.01 29.79 -21.69
CA GLN A 17 -21.95 30.48 -22.43
C GLN A 17 -21.61 29.80 -23.77
N LEU A 18 -21.84 28.49 -23.90
CA LEU A 18 -21.59 27.73 -25.13
C LEU A 18 -22.78 27.79 -26.11
N GLU A 19 -24.01 28.01 -25.62
CA GLU A 19 -25.22 28.21 -26.44
C GLU A 19 -25.12 29.45 -27.34
N GLU A 20 -24.38 30.49 -26.95
CA GLU A 20 -24.16 31.70 -27.75
C GLU A 20 -23.37 31.47 -29.06
N ARG A 21 -22.65 30.33 -29.19
CA ARG A 21 -21.78 30.05 -30.35
C ARG A 21 -22.46 29.32 -31.54
N GLN A 22 -23.77 29.06 -31.48
CA GLN A 22 -24.61 28.48 -32.57
C GLN A 22 -23.94 27.44 -33.50
N THR A 23 -23.45 26.33 -32.94
CA THR A 23 -22.96 25.16 -33.70
C THR A 23 -23.89 23.95 -33.54
N ILE A 24 -23.69 22.88 -34.34
CA ILE A 24 -24.42 21.60 -34.24
C ILE A 24 -24.38 21.05 -32.79
N THR A 25 -23.29 21.36 -32.08
CA THR A 25 -23.03 21.16 -30.65
C THR A 25 -24.12 21.74 -29.73
N ALA A 26 -24.74 22.87 -30.10
CA ALA A 26 -25.79 23.54 -29.32
C ALA A 26 -27.10 22.71 -29.24
N LYS A 27 -27.42 21.91 -30.26
CA LYS A 27 -28.62 21.04 -30.24
C LYS A 27 -28.46 19.82 -29.33
N TYR A 28 -27.25 19.27 -29.23
CA TYR A 28 -26.93 18.17 -28.32
C TYR A 28 -26.84 18.67 -26.87
N LEU A 29 -26.21 19.82 -26.65
CA LEU A 29 -26.19 20.53 -25.36
C LEU A 29 -27.60 20.89 -24.88
N LEU A 30 -28.52 21.29 -25.77
CA LEU A 30 -29.93 21.50 -25.43
C LEU A 30 -30.62 20.22 -24.90
N GLY A 31 -30.27 19.06 -25.45
CA GLY A 31 -30.78 17.76 -25.03
C GLY A 31 -30.30 17.39 -23.62
N VAL A 32 -29.02 17.58 -23.35
CA VAL A 32 -28.40 17.34 -22.04
C VAL A 32 -28.91 18.35 -20.99
N LYS A 33 -28.97 19.64 -21.34
CA LYS A 33 -29.53 20.71 -20.48
C LYS A 33 -30.99 20.43 -20.12
N ARG A 34 -31.79 19.97 -21.07
CA ARG A 34 -33.19 19.57 -20.84
C ARG A 34 -33.30 18.38 -19.89
N GLN A 35 -32.47 17.34 -20.06
CA GLN A 35 -32.47 16.18 -19.16
C GLN A 35 -32.00 16.55 -17.75
N LEU A 36 -31.01 17.45 -17.63
CA LEU A 36 -30.52 17.96 -16.36
C LEU A 36 -31.59 18.81 -15.65
N ASN A 37 -32.27 19.70 -16.38
CA ASN A 37 -33.35 20.53 -15.83
C ASN A 37 -34.56 19.68 -15.43
N GLU A 38 -34.97 18.68 -16.21
CA GLU A 38 -36.02 17.73 -15.84
C GLU A 38 -35.67 16.91 -14.57
N PHE A 39 -34.38 16.68 -14.33
CA PHE A 39 -33.88 16.02 -13.12
C PHE A 39 -33.90 16.95 -11.90
N THR A 40 -33.43 18.19 -12.04
CA THR A 40 -33.49 19.23 -11.00
C THR A 40 -34.94 19.51 -10.59
N ASP A 41 -35.86 19.64 -11.56
CA ASP A 41 -37.29 19.83 -11.31
C ASP A 41 -37.93 18.69 -10.50
N LYS A 42 -37.48 17.45 -10.76
CA LYS A 42 -37.94 16.26 -10.01
C LYS A 42 -37.36 16.24 -8.61
N LEU A 43 -36.12 16.69 -8.42
CA LEU A 43 -35.47 16.84 -7.12
C LEU A 43 -36.16 17.90 -6.26
N ASP A 44 -36.47 19.06 -6.82
CA ASP A 44 -37.17 20.14 -6.13
C ASP A 44 -38.60 19.72 -5.73
N LYS A 45 -39.34 19.05 -6.62
CA LYS A 45 -40.68 18.49 -6.31
C LYS A 45 -40.63 17.38 -5.24
N LEU A 46 -39.51 16.67 -5.11
CA LEU A 46 -39.31 15.66 -4.08
C LEU A 46 -38.88 16.28 -2.74
N GLN A 47 -38.08 17.35 -2.74
CA GLN A 47 -37.72 18.11 -1.53
C GLN A 47 -38.92 18.85 -0.94
N GLN A 48 -39.81 19.41 -1.77
CA GLN A 48 -41.06 20.03 -1.33
C GLN A 48 -42.05 19.04 -0.69
N ARG A 49 -41.87 17.72 -0.88
CA ARG A 49 -42.67 16.68 -0.21
C ARG A 49 -42.13 16.29 1.18
N VAL A 50 -40.97 16.82 1.59
CA VAL A 50 -40.23 16.37 2.79
C VAL A 50 -40.06 17.47 3.85
N GLU A 51 -40.56 18.70 3.65
CA GLU A 51 -40.63 19.70 4.74
C GLU A 51 -41.81 19.45 5.72
N PRO A 52 -41.64 19.76 7.03
CA PRO A 52 -42.35 19.10 8.11
C PRO A 52 -43.77 19.65 8.34
N GLN A 53 -44.73 18.75 8.53
CA GLN A 53 -46.04 19.08 9.09
C GLN A 53 -45.87 19.66 10.50
N GLN A 54 -46.24 20.93 10.69
CA GLN A 54 -46.22 21.61 11.98
C GLN A 54 -47.37 21.15 12.90
N GLU A 55 -46.99 20.98 14.18
CA GLU A 55 -47.74 21.16 15.43
C GLU A 55 -48.95 20.26 15.75
N ILE A 56 -48.73 19.35 16.72
CA ILE A 56 -49.76 19.00 17.71
C ILE A 56 -49.10 18.96 19.11
N GLU A 57 -49.53 19.84 20.02
CA GLU A 57 -49.18 19.83 21.45
C GLU A 57 -49.81 18.63 22.19
N PRO A 58 -49.28 18.23 23.37
CA PRO A 58 -49.60 16.93 23.98
C PRO A 58 -50.64 17.02 25.12
N SER A 59 -51.57 16.06 25.17
CA SER A 59 -52.17 15.64 26.44
C SER A 59 -52.74 14.20 26.40
N LEU A 60 -52.00 13.29 27.03
CA LEU A 60 -52.43 12.26 28.00
C LEU A 60 -53.83 11.59 27.85
N THR A 61 -53.85 10.30 27.50
CA THR A 61 -54.09 9.13 28.41
C THR A 61 -54.70 7.91 27.69
N ASN A 62 -54.24 6.74 28.13
CA ASN A 62 -54.84 5.39 28.07
C ASN A 62 -54.74 4.54 26.77
N SER A 63 -53.87 3.53 26.88
CA SER A 63 -53.95 2.20 26.26
C SER A 63 -55.26 1.46 26.65
N PRO A 64 -55.79 0.47 25.88
CA PRO A 64 -55.08 -0.78 25.60
C PRO A 64 -55.26 -1.38 24.18
N THR A 65 -54.27 -2.18 23.76
CA THR A 65 -54.32 -3.25 22.75
C THR A 65 -55.27 -4.39 23.19
N PRO A 66 -55.73 -5.37 22.37
CA PRO A 66 -55.02 -5.96 21.22
C PRO A 66 -55.86 -6.48 20.02
N ASP A 67 -55.11 -6.91 19.01
CA ASP A 67 -55.29 -8.13 18.18
C ASP A 67 -55.49 -8.08 16.66
N GLU A 68 -54.65 -8.95 16.07
CA GLU A 68 -54.70 -9.70 14.82
C GLU A 68 -54.47 -9.00 13.48
N GLY A 69 -53.54 -9.59 12.73
CA GLY A 69 -52.97 -9.01 11.53
C GLY A 69 -53.75 -9.33 10.27
N ILE A 70 -53.39 -8.62 9.20
CA ILE A 70 -53.30 -9.08 7.80
C ILE A 70 -52.45 -8.03 7.04
N SER A 71 -51.42 -8.53 6.38
CA SER A 71 -50.78 -8.05 5.14
C SER A 71 -50.14 -6.65 5.05
N ASN A 72 -48.81 -6.67 4.90
CA ASN A 72 -48.04 -6.09 3.79
C ASN A 72 -48.79 -5.17 2.81
N ASP A 73 -48.24 -3.95 2.56
CA ASP A 73 -47.87 -3.47 1.19
C ASP A 73 -47.71 -1.94 1.00
N ILE A 74 -47.38 -1.10 2.00
CA ILE A 74 -47.26 0.36 1.73
C ILE A 74 -45.90 1.02 2.02
N THR A 75 -44.91 0.38 2.63
CA THR A 75 -43.64 1.09 2.95
C THR A 75 -42.36 0.57 2.29
N ASN A 76 -42.38 -0.53 1.54
CA ASN A 76 -41.14 -1.13 1.00
C ASN A 76 -40.94 -1.04 -0.52
N PHE A 77 -41.77 -0.29 -1.27
CA PHE A 77 -41.65 -0.23 -2.74
C PHE A 77 -40.92 1.01 -3.30
N SER A 78 -40.31 1.84 -2.47
CA SER A 78 -39.70 3.11 -2.92
C SER A 78 -38.18 3.22 -2.75
N ASP A 79 -37.46 2.24 -2.20
CA ASP A 79 -36.01 2.42 -1.92
C ASP A 79 -35.05 1.71 -2.89
N GLU A 80 -35.37 0.51 -3.39
CA GLU A 80 -34.48 -0.20 -4.33
C GLU A 80 -34.52 0.37 -5.75
N LYS A 81 -35.72 0.67 -6.28
CA LYS A 81 -35.86 1.40 -7.55
C LYS A 81 -35.25 2.81 -7.48
N PHE A 82 -35.26 3.45 -6.31
CA PHE A 82 -34.64 4.76 -6.08
C PHE A 82 -33.10 4.68 -6.06
N LYS A 83 -32.52 3.60 -5.52
CA LYS A 83 -31.08 3.35 -5.57
C LYS A 83 -30.62 2.98 -6.98
N GLU A 84 -31.37 2.14 -7.69
CA GLU A 84 -31.09 1.82 -9.10
C GLU A 84 -31.24 3.02 -10.04
N LEU A 85 -32.23 3.90 -9.84
CA LEU A 85 -32.36 5.13 -10.64
C LEU A 85 -31.18 6.08 -10.40
N ARG A 86 -30.74 6.26 -9.14
CA ARG A 86 -29.56 7.09 -8.84
C ARG A 86 -28.30 6.51 -9.47
N ILE A 87 -28.08 5.21 -9.38
CA ILE A 87 -26.84 4.60 -9.90
C ILE A 87 -26.84 4.65 -11.43
N THR A 88 -27.91 4.24 -12.08
CA THR A 88 -27.99 4.15 -13.55
C THR A 88 -27.97 5.53 -14.22
N GLN A 89 -28.61 6.55 -13.60
CA GLN A 89 -28.61 7.92 -14.15
C GLN A 89 -27.34 8.71 -13.80
N ILE A 90 -26.70 8.48 -12.65
CA ILE A 90 -25.39 9.07 -12.34
C ILE A 90 -24.31 8.51 -13.26
N PHE A 91 -24.32 7.20 -13.56
CA PHE A 91 -23.40 6.61 -14.55
C PHE A 91 -23.68 7.09 -15.97
N GLY A 92 -24.94 7.34 -16.34
CA GLY A 92 -25.29 7.99 -17.62
C GLY A 92 -24.72 9.40 -17.72
N VAL A 93 -24.94 10.24 -16.71
CA VAL A 93 -24.42 11.61 -16.67
C VAL A 93 -22.89 11.66 -16.61
N TYR A 94 -22.22 10.75 -15.90
CA TYR A 94 -20.74 10.64 -15.90
C TYR A 94 -20.18 10.13 -17.23
N GLY A 95 -20.89 9.21 -17.90
CA GLY A 95 -20.53 8.73 -19.24
C GLY A 95 -20.67 9.83 -20.30
N ASP A 96 -21.75 10.60 -20.22
CA ASP A 96 -21.98 11.76 -21.09
C ASP A 96 -21.03 12.93 -20.76
N MET A 97 -20.60 13.06 -19.50
CA MET A 97 -19.57 14.02 -19.06
C MET A 97 -18.19 13.66 -19.63
N LEU A 98 -17.79 12.38 -19.61
CA LEU A 98 -16.55 11.89 -20.24
C LEU A 98 -16.57 12.07 -21.77
N LEU A 99 -17.74 11.89 -22.40
CA LEU A 99 -17.91 12.15 -23.84
C LEU A 99 -17.82 13.64 -24.17
N LEU A 100 -18.42 14.50 -23.33
CA LEU A 100 -18.38 15.95 -23.48
C LEU A 100 -16.97 16.51 -23.22
N GLU A 101 -16.23 15.95 -22.26
CA GLU A 101 -14.82 16.27 -22.00
C GLU A 101 -13.90 15.84 -23.15
N ALA A 102 -14.13 14.65 -23.73
CA ALA A 102 -13.40 14.23 -24.93
C ALA A 102 -13.65 15.19 -26.11
N TYR A 103 -14.89 15.67 -26.28
CA TYR A 103 -15.27 16.59 -27.34
C TYR A 103 -14.76 18.03 -27.09
N LEU A 104 -14.78 18.51 -25.84
CA LEU A 104 -14.21 19.81 -25.45
C LEU A 104 -12.68 19.81 -25.47
N ALA A 105 -12.05 18.66 -25.21
CA ALA A 105 -10.61 18.47 -25.39
C ALA A 105 -10.21 18.50 -26.86
N GLU A 106 -11.04 17.99 -27.78
CA GLU A 106 -10.86 18.17 -29.23
C GLU A 106 -10.98 19.65 -29.65
N ASP A 107 -11.92 20.41 -29.09
CA ASP A 107 -12.10 21.85 -29.41
C ASP A 107 -10.95 22.73 -28.86
N LYS A 108 -10.46 22.46 -27.64
CA LYS A 108 -9.27 23.13 -27.07
C LYS A 108 -7.93 22.66 -27.65
N SER A 109 -7.89 21.52 -28.32
CA SER A 109 -6.68 21.04 -29.02
C SER A 109 -6.27 21.94 -30.20
N GLN A 110 -7.13 22.89 -30.59
CA GLN A 110 -6.86 23.86 -31.65
C GLN A 110 -6.19 25.16 -31.19
N GLU A 111 -6.13 25.45 -29.87
CA GLU A 111 -5.33 26.57 -29.36
C GLU A 111 -3.85 26.15 -29.27
N ALA A 112 -2.97 26.93 -29.90
CA ALA A 112 -1.53 26.66 -29.87
C ALA A 112 -1.03 26.56 -28.42
N PRO A 113 -0.26 25.51 -28.06
CA PRO A 113 0.21 25.32 -26.70
C PRO A 113 1.11 26.48 -26.26
N MET A 114 0.85 26.99 -25.06
CA MET A 114 1.72 27.95 -24.41
C MET A 114 3.09 27.29 -24.14
N THR A 115 4.16 28.01 -24.45
CA THR A 115 5.51 27.53 -24.16
C THR A 115 5.81 27.64 -22.66
N ALA A 116 6.70 26.79 -22.15
CA ALA A 116 7.17 26.91 -20.77
C ALA A 116 7.81 28.27 -20.47
N GLN A 117 8.49 28.88 -21.45
CA GLN A 117 9.09 30.21 -21.30
C GLN A 117 8.03 31.28 -21.04
N GLU A 118 6.91 31.24 -21.78
CA GLU A 118 5.81 32.17 -21.60
C GLU A 118 5.11 31.95 -20.25
N PHE A 119 4.88 30.69 -19.86
CA PHE A 119 4.39 30.34 -18.53
C PHE A 119 5.26 30.96 -17.43
N TRP A 120 6.59 30.79 -17.51
CA TRP A 120 7.50 31.35 -16.51
C TRP A 120 7.51 32.88 -16.49
N ARG A 121 7.39 33.52 -17.66
CA ARG A 121 7.28 34.97 -17.74
C ARG A 121 6.04 35.48 -16.99
N LEU A 122 4.89 34.86 -17.22
CA LEU A 122 3.63 35.20 -16.55
C LEU A 122 3.70 34.92 -15.05
N TYR A 123 4.27 33.77 -14.66
CA TYR A 123 4.47 33.40 -13.26
C TYR A 123 5.37 34.42 -12.52
N CYS A 124 6.49 34.82 -13.12
CA CYS A 124 7.39 35.84 -12.57
C CYS A 124 6.73 37.21 -12.45
N ASN A 125 5.74 37.51 -13.31
CA ASN A 125 4.93 38.73 -13.23
C ASN A 125 3.79 38.63 -12.19
N GLY A 126 3.74 37.56 -11.40
CA GLY A 126 2.77 37.39 -10.31
C GLY A 126 1.52 36.61 -10.69
N GLN A 127 1.38 36.16 -11.95
CA GLN A 127 0.27 35.27 -12.31
C GLN A 127 0.39 33.94 -11.56
N ARG A 128 -0.71 33.49 -10.97
CA ARG A 128 -0.80 32.21 -10.25
C ARG A 128 -1.92 31.33 -10.78
N ASP A 129 -2.94 31.95 -11.40
CA ASP A 129 -4.03 31.24 -12.03
C ASP A 129 -3.72 30.96 -13.49
N PHE A 130 -3.61 29.68 -13.81
CA PHE A 130 -3.41 29.12 -15.13
C PHE A 130 -4.48 28.06 -15.42
N THR A 131 -5.68 28.24 -14.86
CA THR A 131 -6.81 27.33 -15.05
C THR A 131 -7.11 27.14 -16.53
N GLY A 132 -7.26 25.88 -16.96
CA GLY A 132 -7.74 25.55 -18.31
C GLY A 132 -6.75 25.82 -19.45
N ILE A 133 -5.51 26.20 -19.13
CA ILE A 133 -4.49 26.58 -20.10
C ILE A 133 -3.96 25.36 -20.88
N ASN A 134 -3.55 25.57 -22.14
CA ASN A 134 -2.88 24.54 -22.92
C ASN A 134 -1.36 24.65 -22.76
N LEU A 135 -0.74 23.68 -22.09
CA LEU A 135 0.70 23.52 -21.85
C LEU A 135 1.19 22.14 -22.35
N ALA A 136 0.50 21.56 -23.33
CA ALA A 136 0.83 20.24 -23.88
C ALA A 136 2.27 20.22 -24.42
N GLY A 137 3.02 19.17 -24.06
CA GLY A 137 4.42 18.98 -24.47
C GLY A 137 5.42 19.99 -23.88
N ALA A 138 4.99 20.94 -23.04
CA ALA A 138 5.88 21.93 -22.46
C ALA A 138 6.93 21.29 -21.53
N ASP A 139 8.18 21.74 -21.63
CA ASP A 139 9.27 21.33 -20.74
C ASP A 139 9.55 22.43 -19.72
N PHE A 140 9.18 22.17 -18.46
CA PHE A 140 9.29 23.13 -17.38
C PHE A 140 10.67 23.15 -16.73
N GLY A 141 11.61 22.28 -17.14
CA GLY A 141 12.91 22.14 -16.50
C GLY A 141 12.80 21.81 -15.01
N LYS A 142 13.83 22.14 -14.23
CA LYS A 142 13.94 21.84 -12.78
C LYS A 142 13.33 22.92 -11.88
N ASN A 143 12.40 23.71 -12.42
CA ASN A 143 11.82 24.83 -11.70
C ASN A 143 10.89 24.37 -10.57
N SER A 144 10.59 25.28 -9.64
CA SER A 144 9.82 24.95 -8.44
C SER A 144 8.76 26.02 -8.15
N PRO A 145 7.65 26.01 -8.92
CA PRO A 145 6.58 26.98 -8.73
C PRO A 145 5.84 26.72 -7.41
N LYS A 146 5.37 27.80 -6.79
CA LYS A 146 4.53 27.74 -5.59
C LYS A 146 3.20 28.43 -5.83
N ASP A 147 2.16 27.90 -5.19
CA ASP A 147 0.81 28.45 -5.18
C ASP A 147 0.22 28.65 -6.58
N VAL A 148 0.56 27.74 -7.51
CA VAL A 148 0.07 27.77 -8.87
C VAL A 148 -1.18 26.91 -8.99
N ASN A 149 -2.20 27.48 -9.64
CA ASN A 149 -3.43 26.80 -10.02
C ASN A 149 -3.37 26.42 -11.50
N LEU A 150 -3.16 25.14 -11.77
CA LEU A 150 -3.20 24.48 -13.08
C LEU A 150 -4.43 23.57 -13.20
N SER A 151 -5.51 23.86 -12.49
CA SER A 151 -6.72 23.06 -12.62
C SER A 151 -7.26 23.11 -14.05
N GLN A 152 -7.80 21.99 -14.54
CA GLN A 152 -8.29 21.86 -15.93
C GLN A 152 -7.23 22.12 -17.02
N ALA A 153 -5.95 22.30 -16.67
CA ALA A 153 -4.90 22.56 -17.66
C ALA A 153 -4.61 21.31 -18.50
N ASN A 154 -4.26 21.51 -19.76
CA ASN A 154 -3.74 20.45 -20.62
C ASN A 154 -2.21 20.42 -20.49
N LEU A 155 -1.69 19.41 -19.80
CA LEU A 155 -0.26 19.11 -19.59
C LEU A 155 0.11 17.78 -20.25
N SER A 156 -0.66 17.32 -21.23
CA SER A 156 -0.40 16.04 -21.90
C SER A 156 1.00 16.03 -22.53
N GLY A 157 1.76 14.97 -22.29
CA GLY A 157 3.14 14.84 -22.75
C GLY A 157 4.12 15.88 -22.19
N ALA A 158 3.72 16.74 -21.25
CA ALA A 158 4.60 17.74 -20.67
C ALA A 158 5.70 17.09 -19.81
N LYS A 159 6.79 17.82 -19.59
CA LYS A 159 7.88 17.41 -18.70
C LYS A 159 7.94 18.34 -17.51
N LEU A 160 7.59 17.82 -16.35
CA LEU A 160 7.63 18.56 -15.09
C LEU A 160 8.66 17.88 -14.21
N SER A 161 9.77 18.58 -13.97
CA SER A 161 10.74 18.18 -12.95
C SER A 161 10.84 19.25 -11.88
N GLY A 162 11.56 18.97 -10.79
CA GLY A 162 11.65 19.88 -9.65
C GLY A 162 10.47 19.76 -8.68
N LYS A 163 10.16 20.85 -7.96
CA LYS A 163 9.22 20.84 -6.84
C LYS A 163 7.92 21.56 -7.17
N TRP A 164 6.86 20.79 -7.31
CA TRP A 164 5.49 21.22 -7.58
C TRP A 164 4.58 21.05 -6.36
N ARG A 165 5.21 21.10 -5.18
CA ARG A 165 4.60 20.82 -3.89
C ARG A 165 3.38 21.72 -3.63
N GLY A 166 2.26 21.13 -3.25
CA GLY A 166 1.04 21.86 -2.87
C GLY A 166 0.28 22.56 -4.02
N ASN A 167 0.78 22.51 -5.25
CA ASN A 167 0.10 23.14 -6.38
C ASN A 167 -1.19 22.39 -6.75
N ASN A 168 -2.10 23.10 -7.40
CA ASN A 168 -3.39 22.56 -7.81
C ASN A 168 -3.36 22.11 -9.28
N PHE A 169 -3.61 20.84 -9.52
CA PHE A 169 -3.73 20.15 -10.80
C PHE A 169 -5.08 19.43 -10.91
N SER A 170 -6.09 19.81 -10.10
CA SER A 170 -7.39 19.14 -10.16
C SER A 170 -7.97 19.22 -11.58
N TRP A 171 -8.55 18.12 -12.07
CA TRP A 171 -9.08 18.02 -13.44
C TRP A 171 -8.06 18.25 -14.56
N ALA A 172 -6.75 18.34 -14.26
CA ALA A 172 -5.75 18.54 -15.30
C ALA A 172 -5.53 17.26 -16.12
N ASN A 173 -5.19 17.42 -17.40
CA ASN A 173 -4.78 16.32 -18.26
C ASN A 173 -3.26 16.22 -18.28
N LEU A 174 -2.69 15.24 -17.58
CA LEU A 174 -1.26 14.91 -17.58
C LEU A 174 -0.96 13.62 -18.35
N CYS A 175 -1.86 13.17 -19.22
CA CYS A 175 -1.72 11.91 -19.95
C CYS A 175 -0.37 11.84 -20.68
N GLY A 176 0.39 10.76 -20.43
CA GLY A 176 1.71 10.53 -21.02
C GLY A 176 2.80 11.54 -20.64
N ALA A 177 2.56 12.42 -19.66
CA ALA A 177 3.58 13.34 -19.17
C ALA A 177 4.76 12.60 -18.52
N ASN A 178 5.93 13.24 -18.50
CA ASN A 178 7.09 12.78 -17.75
C ASN A 178 7.21 13.58 -16.45
N LEU A 179 6.95 12.88 -15.34
CA LEU A 179 6.99 13.35 -13.96
C LEU A 179 8.01 12.53 -13.15
N CYS A 180 9.00 11.91 -13.80
CA CYS A 180 9.97 11.07 -13.12
C CYS A 180 10.77 11.89 -12.10
N GLY A 181 10.75 11.44 -10.83
CA GLY A 181 11.43 12.12 -9.72
C GLY A 181 10.85 13.48 -9.32
N VAL A 182 9.67 13.86 -9.82
CA VAL A 182 9.02 15.13 -9.44
C VAL A 182 8.63 15.11 -7.95
N ASP A 183 8.69 16.26 -7.28
CA ASP A 183 8.08 16.44 -5.96
C ASP A 183 6.69 17.08 -6.10
N LEU A 184 5.66 16.24 -5.98
CA LEU A 184 4.24 16.57 -5.97
C LEU A 184 3.62 16.40 -4.57
N CYS A 185 4.42 16.41 -3.51
CA CYS A 185 3.86 16.22 -2.18
C CYS A 185 2.81 17.30 -1.87
N LEU A 186 1.74 16.93 -1.17
CA LEU A 186 0.61 17.82 -0.86
C LEU A 186 -0.13 18.40 -2.09
N ALA A 187 0.25 18.06 -3.32
CA ALA A 187 -0.41 18.59 -4.51
C ALA A 187 -1.85 18.06 -4.60
N ASN A 188 -2.73 18.89 -5.17
CA ASN A 188 -4.11 18.49 -5.46
C ASN A 188 -4.22 18.02 -6.91
N LEU A 189 -4.47 16.74 -7.11
CA LEU A 189 -4.55 16.04 -8.40
C LEU A 189 -5.89 15.30 -8.53
N ARG A 190 -6.91 15.69 -7.77
CA ARG A 190 -8.23 15.06 -7.82
C ARG A 190 -8.84 15.18 -9.21
N TRP A 191 -9.46 14.11 -9.68
CA TRP A 191 -10.04 14.01 -11.04
C TRP A 191 -9.04 14.24 -12.20
N ALA A 192 -7.74 14.30 -11.93
CA ALA A 192 -6.76 14.48 -12.99
C ALA A 192 -6.60 13.21 -13.84
N ASN A 193 -6.26 13.38 -15.11
CA ASN A 193 -5.92 12.28 -16.01
C ASN A 193 -4.41 12.12 -16.11
N LEU A 194 -3.86 11.13 -15.42
CA LEU A 194 -2.45 10.72 -15.43
C LEU A 194 -2.23 9.37 -16.13
N LYS A 195 -3.10 9.02 -17.09
CA LYS A 195 -2.97 7.76 -17.82
C LYS A 195 -1.62 7.69 -18.52
N GLY A 196 -0.90 6.58 -18.32
CA GLY A 196 0.41 6.33 -18.94
C GLY A 196 1.53 7.30 -18.55
N THR A 197 1.31 8.13 -17.54
CA THR A 197 2.29 9.11 -17.06
C THR A 197 3.45 8.40 -16.35
N ASP A 198 4.68 8.89 -16.55
CA ASP A 198 5.84 8.40 -15.82
C ASP A 198 6.04 9.16 -14.51
N LEU A 199 5.71 8.53 -13.40
CA LEU A 199 5.87 9.00 -12.02
C LEU A 199 6.93 8.16 -11.27
N SER A 200 7.83 7.48 -11.99
CA SER A 200 8.86 6.65 -11.36
C SER A 200 9.72 7.51 -10.44
N ASN A 201 9.99 7.02 -9.22
CA ASN A 201 10.73 7.76 -8.18
C ASN A 201 10.11 9.11 -7.75
N ALA A 202 8.89 9.43 -8.16
CA ALA A 202 8.24 10.68 -7.77
C ALA A 202 7.88 10.69 -6.28
N TYR A 203 7.82 11.89 -5.69
CA TYR A 203 7.39 12.11 -4.32
C TYR A 203 5.97 12.68 -4.31
N LEU A 204 5.00 11.85 -3.91
CA LEU A 204 3.58 12.19 -3.84
C LEU A 204 3.04 12.08 -2.41
N SER A 205 3.91 12.12 -1.39
CA SER A 205 3.47 11.98 0.00
C SER A 205 2.38 13.02 0.34
N SER A 206 1.27 12.55 0.89
CA SER A 206 0.09 13.35 1.21
C SER A 206 -0.56 14.11 0.03
N ALA A 207 -0.27 13.72 -1.21
CA ALA A 207 -0.97 14.26 -2.38
C ALA A 207 -2.41 13.74 -2.46
N LYS A 208 -3.29 14.51 -3.10
CA LYS A 208 -4.72 14.18 -3.25
C LYS A 208 -5.00 13.74 -4.68
N LEU A 209 -5.28 12.47 -4.89
CA LEU A 209 -5.55 11.84 -6.19
C LEU A 209 -6.91 11.12 -6.23
N ASN A 210 -7.86 11.52 -5.38
CA ASN A 210 -9.21 10.93 -5.39
C ASN A 210 -9.81 11.02 -6.79
N GLU A 211 -10.45 9.93 -7.24
CA GLU A 211 -11.11 9.83 -8.56
C GLU A 211 -10.18 10.12 -9.76
N ALA A 212 -8.85 10.14 -9.58
CA ALA A 212 -7.91 10.35 -10.67
C ALA A 212 -7.75 9.09 -11.54
N ASN A 213 -7.39 9.28 -12.81
CA ASN A 213 -7.08 8.19 -13.73
C ASN A 213 -5.55 8.04 -13.88
N LEU A 214 -4.96 7.00 -13.31
CA LEU A 214 -3.57 6.60 -13.46
C LEU A 214 -3.41 5.25 -14.16
N ASP A 215 -4.36 4.87 -15.02
CA ASP A 215 -4.28 3.61 -15.75
C ASP A 215 -2.96 3.54 -16.53
N ALA A 216 -2.28 2.39 -16.43
CA ALA A 216 -0.97 2.13 -17.03
C ALA A 216 0.14 3.15 -16.67
N ALA A 217 -0.03 3.96 -15.63
CA ALA A 217 1.03 4.86 -15.17
C ALA A 217 2.20 4.09 -14.56
N TYR A 218 3.41 4.68 -14.62
CA TYR A 218 4.62 4.12 -14.04
C TYR A 218 4.91 4.79 -12.71
N LEU A 219 4.75 4.09 -11.59
CA LEU A 219 5.00 4.57 -10.22
C LEU A 219 6.08 3.73 -9.53
N HIS A 220 7.02 3.14 -10.29
CA HIS A 220 8.09 2.33 -9.72
C HIS A 220 8.88 3.14 -8.69
N GLN A 221 9.04 2.61 -7.47
CA GLN A 221 9.74 3.28 -6.36
C GLN A 221 9.20 4.68 -5.99
N ALA A 222 7.98 5.03 -6.41
CA ALA A 222 7.38 6.30 -6.00
C ALA A 222 7.06 6.30 -4.50
N ASN A 223 7.24 7.45 -3.85
CA ASN A 223 6.79 7.67 -2.48
C ASN A 223 5.35 8.18 -2.50
N LEU A 224 4.42 7.33 -2.07
CA LEU A 224 2.98 7.55 -2.03
C LEU A 224 2.47 7.49 -0.57
N GLN A 225 3.33 7.73 0.43
CA GLN A 225 2.92 7.68 1.83
C GLN A 225 1.78 8.66 2.09
N PHE A 226 0.75 8.23 2.81
CA PHE A 226 -0.43 9.06 3.14
C PHE A 226 -1.19 9.64 1.93
N VAL A 227 -0.98 9.12 0.72
CA VAL A 227 -1.70 9.61 -0.47
C VAL A 227 -3.20 9.29 -0.37
N GLU A 228 -4.04 10.19 -0.87
CA GLU A 228 -5.49 9.94 -1.00
C GLU A 228 -5.79 9.47 -2.44
N LEU A 229 -6.13 8.20 -2.62
CA LEU A 229 -6.44 7.55 -3.92
C LEU A 229 -7.84 6.93 -3.94
N GLU A 230 -8.74 7.36 -3.05
CA GLU A 230 -10.11 6.81 -3.00
C GLU A 230 -10.78 6.92 -4.39
N LYS A 231 -11.31 5.79 -4.86
CA LYS A 231 -11.96 5.61 -6.18
C LYS A 231 -11.10 5.92 -7.41
N ALA A 232 -9.80 6.15 -7.24
CA ALA A 232 -8.90 6.33 -8.39
C ALA A 232 -8.80 5.03 -9.22
N SER A 233 -8.48 5.16 -10.50
CA SER A 233 -8.17 4.03 -11.38
C SER A 233 -6.67 3.94 -11.60
N LEU A 234 -6.08 2.77 -11.34
CA LEU A 234 -4.67 2.44 -11.53
C LEU A 234 -4.54 1.08 -12.23
N LYS A 235 -5.46 0.77 -13.15
CA LYS A 235 -5.47 -0.52 -13.84
C LYS A 235 -4.17 -0.68 -14.59
N LYS A 236 -3.52 -1.84 -14.46
CA LYS A 236 -2.25 -2.15 -15.13
C LYS A 236 -1.10 -1.18 -14.82
N ALA A 237 -1.25 -0.31 -13.82
CA ALA A 237 -0.18 0.59 -13.40
C ALA A 237 0.98 -0.21 -12.78
N ASN A 238 2.19 0.32 -12.89
CA ASN A 238 3.38 -0.28 -12.27
C ASN A 238 3.72 0.44 -10.97
N LEU A 239 3.30 -0.10 -9.83
CA LEU A 239 3.64 0.38 -8.48
C LEU A 239 4.71 -0.49 -7.81
N SER A 240 5.51 -1.23 -8.57
CA SER A 240 6.53 -2.11 -7.97
C SER A 240 7.49 -1.31 -7.09
N LYS A 241 7.75 -1.81 -5.88
CA LYS A 241 8.58 -1.15 -4.85
C LYS A 241 8.09 0.24 -4.42
N ALA A 242 6.88 0.65 -4.78
CA ALA A 242 6.32 1.91 -4.32
C ALA A 242 6.00 1.85 -2.83
N ASP A 243 6.07 2.99 -2.16
CA ASP A 243 5.73 3.11 -0.74
C ASP A 243 4.36 3.75 -0.58
N LEU A 244 3.34 2.94 -0.37
CA LEU A 244 1.95 3.34 -0.10
C LEU A 244 1.60 3.25 1.40
N THR A 245 2.60 3.30 2.30
CA THR A 245 2.34 3.19 3.74
C THR A 245 1.34 4.25 4.19
N SER A 246 0.30 3.82 4.91
CA SER A 246 -0.80 4.66 5.39
C SER A 246 -1.59 5.40 4.29
N ALA A 247 -1.56 4.92 3.04
CA ALA A 247 -2.38 5.48 1.96
C ALA A 247 -3.88 5.15 2.12
N SER A 248 -4.75 6.03 1.64
CA SER A 248 -6.19 5.77 1.50
C SER A 248 -6.48 5.30 0.08
N LEU A 249 -6.87 4.04 -0.07
CA LEU A 249 -7.08 3.32 -1.33
C LEU A 249 -8.49 2.70 -1.39
N ARG A 250 -9.45 3.26 -0.65
CA ARG A 250 -10.82 2.74 -0.59
C ARG A 250 -11.46 2.77 -1.98
N GLU A 251 -12.11 1.68 -2.38
CA GLU A 251 -12.76 1.55 -3.71
C GLU A 251 -11.84 1.80 -4.92
N VAL A 252 -10.51 1.76 -4.74
CA VAL A 252 -9.55 1.97 -5.83
C VAL A 252 -9.58 0.81 -6.82
N ASN A 253 -9.33 1.09 -8.10
CA ASN A 253 -9.20 0.04 -9.12
C ASN A 253 -7.74 -0.23 -9.47
N LEU A 254 -7.19 -1.31 -8.95
CA LEU A 254 -5.82 -1.80 -9.14
C LEU A 254 -5.81 -3.12 -9.94
N SER A 255 -6.85 -3.42 -10.72
CA SER A 255 -6.89 -4.68 -11.47
C SER A 255 -5.70 -4.80 -12.41
N GLU A 256 -5.06 -5.98 -12.41
CA GLU A 256 -3.85 -6.29 -13.20
C GLU A 256 -2.66 -5.35 -12.92
N ALA A 257 -2.69 -4.54 -11.87
CA ALA A 257 -1.57 -3.67 -11.50
C ALA A 257 -0.39 -4.48 -10.94
N ASN A 258 0.82 -3.97 -11.11
CA ASN A 258 2.02 -4.56 -10.52
C ASN A 258 2.39 -3.82 -9.22
N LEU A 259 2.16 -4.45 -8.08
CA LEU A 259 2.55 -3.98 -6.74
C LEU A 259 3.66 -4.84 -6.12
N SER A 260 4.45 -5.57 -6.92
CA SER A 260 5.49 -6.45 -6.38
C SER A 260 6.46 -5.67 -5.49
N GLN A 261 6.73 -6.16 -4.29
CA GLN A 261 7.60 -5.53 -3.29
C GLN A 261 7.15 -4.13 -2.83
N ALA A 262 5.92 -3.72 -3.13
CA ALA A 262 5.38 -2.45 -2.62
C ALA A 262 5.13 -2.53 -1.11
N SER A 263 5.24 -1.40 -0.43
CA SER A 263 4.85 -1.27 0.98
C SER A 263 3.42 -0.73 1.06
N LEU A 264 2.52 -1.49 1.64
CA LEU A 264 1.11 -1.16 1.88
C LEU A 264 0.75 -1.42 3.36
N SER A 265 1.67 -1.18 4.29
CA SER A 265 1.52 -1.57 5.69
C SER A 265 0.83 -0.51 6.57
N GLU A 266 0.68 -0.83 7.85
CA GLU A 266 0.10 0.03 8.88
C GLU A 266 -1.38 0.36 8.59
N THR A 267 -1.77 1.64 8.58
CA THR A 267 -3.17 2.06 8.46
C THR A 267 -3.66 2.13 7.02
N THR A 268 -2.96 1.50 6.07
CA THR A 268 -3.33 1.50 4.65
C THR A 268 -4.71 0.88 4.47
N ASN A 269 -5.60 1.58 3.76
CA ASN A 269 -7.00 1.17 3.61
C ASN A 269 -7.34 0.87 2.15
N LEU A 270 -7.41 -0.41 1.79
CA LEU A 270 -7.84 -0.92 0.48
C LEU A 270 -9.27 -1.48 0.51
N SER A 271 -10.08 -1.13 1.52
CA SER A 271 -11.43 -1.70 1.64
C SER A 271 -12.24 -1.46 0.37
N MET A 272 -12.96 -2.49 -0.10
CA MET A 272 -13.76 -2.48 -1.34
C MET A 272 -12.96 -2.20 -2.63
N ALA A 273 -11.62 -2.25 -2.59
CA ALA A 273 -10.80 -2.09 -3.79
C ALA A 273 -10.89 -3.30 -4.73
N ASN A 274 -10.56 -3.07 -6.00
CA ASN A 274 -10.43 -4.14 -6.99
C ASN A 274 -8.95 -4.40 -7.29
N LEU A 275 -8.43 -5.54 -6.85
CA LEU A 275 -7.07 -6.03 -7.13
C LEU A 275 -7.11 -7.34 -7.94
N SER A 276 -8.18 -7.60 -8.70
CA SER A 276 -8.27 -8.82 -9.51
C SER A 276 -7.09 -8.95 -10.47
N GLY A 277 -6.39 -10.08 -10.44
CA GLY A 277 -5.21 -10.35 -11.27
C GLY A 277 -3.99 -9.48 -10.96
N ALA A 278 -4.00 -8.69 -9.89
CA ALA A 278 -2.86 -7.86 -9.52
C ALA A 278 -1.67 -8.71 -9.04
N ASN A 279 -0.45 -8.22 -9.28
CA ASN A 279 0.77 -8.85 -8.79
C ASN A 279 1.24 -8.19 -7.49
N LEU A 280 1.05 -8.84 -6.35
CA LEU A 280 1.49 -8.38 -5.03
C LEU A 280 2.66 -9.20 -4.47
N LYS A 281 3.41 -9.89 -5.34
CA LYS A 281 4.52 -10.76 -4.90
C LYS A 281 5.48 -10.00 -3.97
N ALA A 282 5.71 -10.56 -2.79
CA ALA A 282 6.58 -9.99 -1.76
C ALA A 282 6.21 -8.57 -1.31
N ALA A 283 4.97 -8.13 -1.54
CA ALA A 283 4.47 -6.87 -0.99
C ALA A 283 4.27 -6.96 0.53
N ASN A 284 4.33 -5.81 1.21
CA ASN A 284 4.08 -5.74 2.65
C ASN A 284 2.68 -5.18 2.92
N LEU A 285 1.74 -6.03 3.33
CA LEU A 285 0.36 -5.66 3.69
C LEU A 285 0.13 -5.72 5.21
N ARG A 286 1.19 -5.78 6.02
CA ARG A 286 1.09 -5.93 7.48
C ARG A 286 0.14 -4.89 8.06
N LYS A 287 -0.88 -5.35 8.79
CA LYS A 287 -1.96 -4.55 9.41
C LYS A 287 -2.88 -3.76 8.47
N ALA A 288 -2.73 -3.91 7.16
CA ALA A 288 -3.58 -3.21 6.19
C ALA A 288 -5.04 -3.68 6.27
N LYS A 289 -5.97 -2.80 5.89
CA LYS A 289 -7.39 -3.11 5.77
C LYS A 289 -7.74 -3.45 4.34
N LEU A 290 -8.19 -4.67 4.10
CA LEU A 290 -8.61 -5.21 2.80
C LEU A 290 -10.04 -5.77 2.86
N MET A 291 -10.88 -5.24 3.75
CA MET A 291 -12.26 -5.68 3.89
C MET A 291 -13.01 -5.59 2.55
N ARG A 292 -13.68 -6.67 2.14
CA ARG A 292 -14.47 -6.75 0.89
C ARG A 292 -13.67 -6.41 -0.38
N THR A 293 -12.36 -6.59 -0.36
CA THR A 293 -11.49 -6.38 -1.52
C THR A 293 -11.61 -7.54 -2.49
N ASN A 294 -11.62 -7.25 -3.80
CA ASN A 294 -11.50 -8.30 -4.81
C ASN A 294 -10.03 -8.65 -5.08
N LEU A 295 -9.56 -9.81 -4.62
CA LEU A 295 -8.21 -10.34 -4.86
C LEU A 295 -8.22 -11.57 -5.77
N SER A 296 -9.31 -11.79 -6.52
CA SER A 296 -9.41 -12.97 -7.39
C SER A 296 -8.27 -13.02 -8.40
N HIS A 297 -7.68 -14.20 -8.58
CA HIS A 297 -6.51 -14.44 -9.44
C HIS A 297 -5.26 -13.60 -9.12
N ALA A 298 -5.21 -12.92 -7.97
CA ALA A 298 -4.06 -12.11 -7.59
C ALA A 298 -2.87 -12.99 -7.19
N ASN A 299 -1.66 -12.53 -7.51
CA ASN A 299 -0.43 -13.16 -7.04
C ASN A 299 -0.03 -12.56 -5.69
N LEU A 300 -0.31 -13.29 -4.60
CA LEU A 300 0.05 -12.96 -3.23
C LEU A 300 1.26 -13.79 -2.76
N SER A 301 2.07 -14.36 -3.65
CA SER A 301 3.21 -15.17 -3.22
C SER A 301 4.21 -14.35 -2.42
N GLN A 302 4.73 -14.90 -1.31
CA GLN A 302 5.67 -14.23 -0.41
C GLN A 302 5.17 -12.93 0.23
N VAL A 303 3.88 -12.61 0.12
CA VAL A 303 3.31 -11.38 0.69
C VAL A 303 3.34 -11.43 2.22
N ASN A 304 3.51 -10.29 2.88
CA ASN A 304 3.34 -10.20 4.33
C ASN A 304 1.91 -9.77 4.68
N LEU A 305 1.08 -10.70 5.15
CA LEU A 305 -0.31 -10.49 5.60
C LEU A 305 -0.45 -10.42 7.12
N ILE A 306 0.64 -10.29 7.87
CA ILE A 306 0.59 -10.32 9.34
C ILE A 306 -0.34 -9.22 9.87
N GLY A 307 -1.43 -9.61 10.52
CA GLY A 307 -2.42 -8.71 11.10
C GLY A 307 -3.30 -8.00 10.08
N THR A 308 -3.27 -8.41 8.81
CA THR A 308 -4.12 -7.85 7.76
C THR A 308 -5.58 -8.25 7.99
N ASP A 309 -6.50 -7.33 7.74
CA ASP A 309 -7.93 -7.58 7.77
C ASP A 309 -8.47 -7.87 6.36
N LEU A 310 -8.73 -9.13 6.04
CA LEU A 310 -9.32 -9.58 4.76
C LEU A 310 -10.80 -9.96 4.92
N GLU A 311 -11.52 -9.44 5.92
CA GLU A 311 -12.92 -9.83 6.14
C GLU A 311 -13.77 -9.60 4.86
N GLY A 312 -14.41 -10.67 4.38
CA GLY A 312 -15.25 -10.62 3.17
C GLY A 312 -14.49 -10.40 1.85
N ALA A 313 -13.16 -10.46 1.83
CA ALA A 313 -12.38 -10.37 0.60
C ALA A 313 -12.61 -11.59 -0.31
N ASN A 314 -12.57 -11.38 -1.62
CA ASN A 314 -12.63 -12.47 -2.60
C ASN A 314 -11.22 -12.97 -2.93
N LEU A 315 -10.84 -14.14 -2.42
CA LEU A 315 -9.54 -14.79 -2.66
C LEU A 315 -9.60 -15.94 -3.68
N LYS A 316 -10.66 -16.02 -4.49
CA LYS A 316 -10.81 -17.09 -5.49
C LYS A 316 -9.59 -17.13 -6.42
N GLU A 317 -8.92 -18.29 -6.50
CA GLU A 317 -7.75 -18.51 -7.35
C GLU A 317 -6.56 -17.58 -7.06
N ALA A 318 -6.52 -16.94 -5.88
CA ALA A 318 -5.36 -16.18 -5.46
C ALA A 318 -4.20 -17.13 -5.08
N ASN A 319 -2.98 -16.77 -5.46
CA ASN A 319 -1.78 -17.53 -5.12
C ASN A 319 -1.16 -17.02 -3.81
N LEU A 320 -1.32 -17.74 -2.69
CA LEU A 320 -0.73 -17.39 -1.38
C LEU A 320 0.54 -18.19 -1.02
N GLN A 321 1.20 -18.83 -2.00
CA GLN A 321 2.39 -19.61 -1.72
C GLN A 321 3.45 -18.77 -1.00
N GLN A 322 3.92 -19.25 0.16
CA GLN A 322 4.90 -18.59 1.01
C GLN A 322 4.46 -17.23 1.58
N ALA A 323 3.16 -16.90 1.51
CA ALA A 323 2.62 -15.72 2.19
C ALA A 323 2.79 -15.88 3.71
N LEU A 324 3.10 -14.80 4.42
CA LEU A 324 3.21 -14.80 5.87
C LEU A 324 1.90 -14.33 6.49
N TYR A 325 1.34 -15.08 7.42
CA TYR A 325 0.20 -14.64 8.22
C TYR A 325 0.39 -15.05 9.67
N ASN A 326 -0.40 -14.50 10.58
CA ASN A 326 -0.40 -14.88 11.98
C ASN A 326 -1.83 -14.98 12.53
N THR A 327 -1.96 -15.26 13.83
CA THR A 327 -3.26 -15.37 14.51
C THR A 327 -4.08 -14.09 14.54
N THR A 328 -3.47 -12.93 14.26
CA THR A 328 -4.18 -11.64 14.15
C THR A 328 -4.65 -11.33 12.73
N THR A 329 -4.30 -12.18 11.76
CA THR A 329 -4.73 -12.02 10.37
C THR A 329 -6.16 -12.53 10.24
N ILE A 330 -7.05 -11.68 9.73
CA ILE A 330 -8.47 -12.01 9.58
C ILE A 330 -8.67 -12.45 8.13
N PHE A 331 -9.05 -13.71 7.90
CA PHE A 331 -9.39 -14.22 6.57
C PHE A 331 -10.91 -14.18 6.33
N PRO A 332 -11.38 -14.26 5.07
CA PRO A 332 -12.80 -14.42 4.76
C PRO A 332 -13.40 -15.66 5.42
N MET A 333 -14.69 -15.62 5.75
CA MET A 333 -15.41 -16.75 6.34
C MET A 333 -15.28 -18.00 5.45
N GLY A 334 -14.88 -19.13 6.05
CA GLY A 334 -14.70 -20.41 5.36
C GLY A 334 -13.39 -20.56 4.59
N PHE A 335 -12.49 -19.57 4.64
CA PHE A 335 -11.17 -19.67 4.00
C PHE A 335 -10.15 -20.35 4.94
N ASP A 336 -9.56 -21.45 4.50
CA ASP A 336 -8.49 -22.15 5.21
C ASP A 336 -7.12 -21.81 4.62
N ALA A 337 -6.39 -20.90 5.27
CA ALA A 337 -5.08 -20.47 4.84
C ALA A 337 -4.02 -21.61 4.87
N THR A 338 -4.21 -22.64 5.69
CA THR A 338 -3.23 -23.73 5.83
C THR A 338 -3.10 -24.58 4.57
N GLN A 339 -4.13 -24.58 3.71
CA GLN A 339 -4.16 -25.33 2.45
C GLN A 339 -3.56 -24.57 1.27
N THR A 340 -3.07 -23.34 1.49
CA THR A 340 -2.66 -22.43 0.42
C THR A 340 -1.15 -22.37 0.17
N GLY A 341 -0.36 -23.06 1.00
CA GLY A 341 1.10 -22.95 1.04
C GLY A 341 1.62 -21.69 1.74
N ALA A 342 0.75 -20.93 2.40
CA ALA A 342 1.13 -19.82 3.27
C ALA A 342 1.73 -20.33 4.59
N TYR A 343 2.64 -19.56 5.17
CA TYR A 343 3.29 -19.86 6.44
C TYR A 343 2.58 -19.15 7.59
N LEU A 344 2.08 -19.94 8.55
CA LEU A 344 1.65 -19.43 9.84
C LEU A 344 2.88 -19.02 10.66
N ILE A 345 2.92 -17.76 11.05
CA ILE A 345 3.94 -17.18 11.93
C ILE A 345 3.34 -17.06 13.33
N ALA A 346 3.73 -17.99 14.20
CA ALA A 346 3.38 -17.98 15.62
C ALA A 346 4.41 -18.77 16.44
N PRO A 347 4.49 -18.57 17.76
CA PRO A 347 5.30 -19.41 18.63
C PRO A 347 4.97 -20.91 18.53
N GLY A 348 5.99 -21.76 18.57
CA GLY A 348 5.83 -23.22 18.66
C GLY A 348 5.36 -23.93 17.38
N VAL A 349 5.07 -23.20 16.30
CA VAL A 349 4.62 -23.82 15.04
C VAL A 349 5.77 -24.52 14.32
N SER A 350 5.43 -25.41 13.39
CA SER A 350 6.41 -26.03 12.51
C SER A 350 6.51 -25.30 11.17
N LEU A 351 7.72 -24.88 10.83
CA LEU A 351 8.20 -24.36 9.55
C LEU A 351 9.40 -25.19 9.07
N GLN A 352 9.42 -26.49 9.41
CA GLN A 352 10.45 -27.42 8.98
C GLN A 352 10.52 -27.44 7.45
N ASN A 353 11.74 -27.42 6.89
CA ASN A 353 11.98 -27.35 5.44
C ASN A 353 11.41 -26.11 4.72
N ALA A 354 10.91 -25.11 5.46
CA ALA A 354 10.34 -23.92 4.83
C ALA A 354 11.41 -23.15 4.05
N ASN A 355 11.04 -22.66 2.88
CA ASN A 355 11.86 -21.69 2.15
C ASN A 355 11.44 -20.28 2.56
N LEU A 356 12.29 -19.64 3.36
CA LEU A 356 12.18 -18.30 3.92
C LEU A 356 13.34 -17.38 3.45
N ALA A 357 14.06 -17.79 2.40
CA ALA A 357 15.24 -17.09 1.92
C ALA A 357 14.92 -15.65 1.50
N GLY A 358 15.74 -14.70 1.97
CA GLY A 358 15.58 -13.28 1.69
C GLY A 358 14.33 -12.60 2.27
N MET A 359 13.51 -13.31 3.06
CA MET A 359 12.29 -12.72 3.63
C MET A 359 12.62 -11.73 4.76
N ASN A 360 11.76 -10.73 4.92
CA ASN A 360 11.80 -9.84 6.08
C ASN A 360 10.95 -10.41 7.21
N LEU A 361 11.63 -10.94 8.23
CA LEU A 361 11.07 -11.56 9.43
C LEU A 361 11.46 -10.78 10.71
N LYS A 362 11.90 -9.54 10.53
CA LYS A 362 12.37 -8.66 11.60
C LYS A 362 11.28 -8.48 12.66
N THR A 363 11.65 -8.44 13.94
CA THR A 363 10.75 -8.21 15.09
C THR A 363 9.67 -9.27 15.33
N LEU A 364 9.63 -10.37 14.57
CA LEU A 364 8.62 -11.40 14.74
C LEU A 364 8.85 -12.22 16.02
N ASN A 365 7.76 -12.75 16.58
CA ASN A 365 7.83 -13.73 17.64
C ASN A 365 7.73 -15.15 17.07
N LEU A 366 8.87 -15.83 17.03
CA LEU A 366 9.07 -17.19 16.56
C LEU A 366 9.65 -18.07 17.69
N SER A 367 9.36 -17.75 18.96
CA SER A 367 9.85 -18.55 20.08
C SER A 367 9.36 -19.99 19.98
N GLY A 368 10.26 -20.96 20.18
CA GLY A 368 9.94 -22.39 20.12
C GLY A 368 9.56 -22.92 18.75
N VAL A 369 9.68 -22.12 17.68
CA VAL A 369 9.36 -22.57 16.31
C VAL A 369 10.27 -23.73 15.90
N ASN A 370 9.74 -24.68 15.12
CA ASN A 370 10.56 -25.66 14.44
C ASN A 370 10.92 -25.17 13.04
N LEU A 371 12.17 -24.75 12.84
CA LEU A 371 12.80 -24.34 11.59
C LEU A 371 13.91 -25.32 11.17
N GLN A 372 13.85 -26.57 11.62
CA GLN A 372 14.81 -27.59 11.21
C GLN A 372 14.87 -27.67 9.67
N GLU A 373 16.09 -27.68 9.12
CA GLU A 373 16.38 -27.74 7.68
C GLU A 373 15.73 -26.62 6.84
N ALA A 374 15.21 -25.57 7.48
CA ALA A 374 14.64 -24.43 6.78
C ALA A 374 15.73 -23.64 6.04
N ASN A 375 15.38 -23.07 4.89
CA ASN A 375 16.24 -22.14 4.16
C ASN A 375 15.89 -20.70 4.56
N LEU A 376 16.77 -20.06 5.32
CA LEU A 376 16.69 -18.67 5.80
C LEU A 376 17.82 -17.81 5.20
N ALA A 377 18.47 -18.27 4.13
CA ALA A 377 19.63 -17.60 3.56
C ALA A 377 19.30 -16.15 3.17
N GLY A 378 20.12 -15.21 3.65
CA GLY A 378 19.96 -13.78 3.41
C GLY A 378 18.68 -13.14 3.98
N ALA A 379 17.89 -13.84 4.79
CA ALA A 379 16.71 -13.27 5.43
C ALA A 379 17.08 -12.19 6.46
N ASP A 380 16.17 -11.24 6.69
CA ASP A 380 16.29 -10.25 7.75
C ASP A 380 15.49 -10.70 8.99
N LEU A 381 16.20 -11.19 10.00
CA LEU A 381 15.70 -11.60 11.31
C LEU A 381 16.18 -10.67 12.43
N GLY A 382 16.50 -9.40 12.12
CA GLY A 382 16.90 -8.45 13.16
C GLY A 382 15.86 -8.35 14.28
N GLN A 383 16.30 -8.34 15.54
CA GLN A 383 15.42 -8.24 16.71
C GLN A 383 14.31 -9.31 16.78
N VAL A 384 14.44 -10.42 16.05
CA VAL A 384 13.47 -11.53 16.13
C VAL A 384 13.57 -12.21 17.50
N ASN A 385 12.46 -12.75 17.98
CA ASN A 385 12.47 -13.70 19.09
C ASN A 385 12.44 -15.14 18.57
N LEU A 386 13.55 -15.86 18.70
CA LEU A 386 13.76 -17.27 18.38
C LEU A 386 14.12 -18.08 19.65
N SER A 387 13.79 -17.59 20.85
CA SER A 387 14.10 -18.32 22.10
C SER A 387 13.53 -19.74 22.06
N GLY A 388 14.39 -20.73 22.33
CA GLY A 388 14.04 -22.16 22.30
C GLY A 388 13.65 -22.71 20.92
N ALA A 389 13.90 -22.00 19.83
CA ALA A 389 13.61 -22.48 18.49
C ALA A 389 14.52 -23.66 18.10
N ASN A 390 13.98 -24.61 17.33
CA ASN A 390 14.77 -25.64 16.66
C ASN A 390 15.18 -25.14 15.27
N LEU A 391 16.47 -24.89 15.07
CA LEU A 391 17.12 -24.44 13.84
C LEU A 391 18.17 -25.47 13.36
N GLN A 392 18.06 -26.73 13.79
CA GLN A 392 19.00 -27.78 13.42
C GLN A 392 19.13 -27.88 11.89
N ALA A 393 20.38 -27.92 11.41
CA ALA A 393 20.72 -28.00 9.99
C ALA A 393 20.10 -26.91 9.08
N ALA A 394 19.55 -25.82 9.65
CA ALA A 394 18.98 -24.73 8.86
C ALA A 394 20.07 -23.98 8.06
N ASP A 395 19.73 -23.50 6.86
CA ASP A 395 20.59 -22.62 6.09
C ASP A 395 20.35 -21.15 6.47
N LEU A 396 21.24 -20.59 7.27
CA LEU A 396 21.24 -19.21 7.77
C LEU A 396 22.39 -18.41 7.13
N CYS A 397 22.88 -18.82 5.95
CA CYS A 397 23.99 -18.16 5.28
C CYS A 397 23.65 -16.68 5.03
N ARG A 398 24.55 -15.77 5.44
CA ARG A 398 24.39 -14.31 5.30
C ARG A 398 23.11 -13.73 5.93
N VAL A 399 22.49 -14.45 6.87
CA VAL A 399 21.30 -13.97 7.57
C VAL A 399 21.63 -12.76 8.45
N ASN A 400 20.70 -11.83 8.62
CA ASN A 400 20.78 -10.79 9.64
C ASN A 400 20.02 -11.21 10.89
N LEU A 401 20.72 -11.55 11.96
CA LEU A 401 20.20 -11.85 13.30
C LEU A 401 20.61 -10.79 14.33
N SER A 402 20.97 -9.58 13.89
CA SER A 402 21.41 -8.53 14.82
C SER A 402 20.35 -8.23 15.88
N ASN A 403 20.76 -8.17 17.15
CA ASN A 403 19.87 -7.98 18.31
C ASN A 403 18.77 -9.04 18.48
N ALA A 404 18.86 -10.20 17.81
CA ALA A 404 17.89 -11.27 17.97
C ALA A 404 18.03 -11.97 19.34
N ASN A 405 16.92 -12.52 19.84
CA ASN A 405 16.92 -13.41 21.00
C ASN A 405 16.87 -14.87 20.54
N LEU A 406 17.96 -15.61 20.68
CA LEU A 406 18.06 -17.05 20.44
C LEU A 406 18.41 -17.82 21.74
N THR A 407 17.99 -17.31 22.89
CA THR A 407 18.23 -18.00 24.18
C THR A 407 17.75 -19.44 24.12
N GLY A 408 18.63 -20.40 24.41
CA GLY A 408 18.32 -21.83 24.40
C GLY A 408 17.91 -22.41 23.04
N ALA A 409 18.14 -21.70 21.93
CA ALA A 409 17.84 -22.22 20.59
C ALA A 409 18.79 -23.36 20.21
N ASP A 410 18.30 -24.30 19.42
CA ASP A 410 19.09 -25.41 18.89
C ASP A 410 19.50 -25.16 17.45
N LEU A 411 20.76 -24.82 17.24
CA LEU A 411 21.41 -24.51 15.95
C LEU A 411 22.41 -25.61 15.55
N GLN A 412 22.27 -26.83 16.07
CA GLN A 412 23.20 -27.92 15.75
C GLN A 412 23.32 -28.13 14.24
N GLY A 413 24.56 -28.11 13.74
CA GLY A 413 24.85 -28.31 12.31
C GLY A 413 24.36 -27.19 11.37
N ALA A 414 23.77 -26.11 11.88
CA ALA A 414 23.24 -25.03 11.07
C ALA A 414 24.35 -24.27 10.32
N ASN A 415 24.03 -23.71 9.16
CA ASN A 415 24.96 -22.91 8.37
C ASN A 415 24.76 -21.41 8.61
N LEU A 416 25.56 -20.79 9.47
CA LEU A 416 25.56 -19.35 9.77
C LEU A 416 26.75 -18.62 9.11
N SER A 417 27.32 -19.17 8.04
CA SER A 417 28.48 -18.56 7.38
C SER A 417 28.16 -17.13 6.93
N ALA A 418 29.05 -16.20 7.26
CA ALA A 418 28.91 -14.75 7.01
C ALA A 418 27.61 -14.12 7.57
N ALA A 419 26.95 -14.74 8.56
CA ALA A 419 25.80 -14.16 9.23
C ALA A 419 26.18 -12.96 10.11
N ASN A 420 25.21 -12.08 10.36
CA ASN A 420 25.34 -11.00 11.32
C ASN A 420 24.58 -11.31 12.61
N LEU A 421 25.28 -11.65 13.69
CA LEU A 421 24.72 -11.90 15.02
C LEU A 421 25.09 -10.81 16.03
N SER A 422 25.52 -9.63 15.55
CA SER A 422 25.95 -8.55 16.44
C SER A 422 24.88 -8.21 17.47
N SER A 423 25.26 -8.16 18.74
CA SER A 423 24.36 -7.86 19.87
C SER A 423 23.21 -8.87 20.07
N ALA A 424 23.25 -10.04 19.44
CA ALA A 424 22.26 -11.10 19.67
C ALA A 424 22.47 -11.77 21.04
N ASN A 425 21.41 -12.36 21.58
CA ASN A 425 21.45 -13.17 22.78
C ASN A 425 21.33 -14.66 22.42
N LEU A 426 22.40 -15.43 22.62
CA LEU A 426 22.50 -16.87 22.41
C LEU A 426 22.81 -17.62 23.73
N THR A 427 22.41 -17.07 24.89
CA THR A 427 22.62 -17.74 26.17
C THR A 427 22.07 -19.17 26.14
N GLY A 428 22.91 -20.15 26.49
CA GLY A 428 22.56 -21.56 26.51
C GLY A 428 22.20 -22.19 25.16
N ALA A 429 22.47 -21.53 24.03
CA ALA A 429 22.17 -22.07 22.71
C ALA A 429 23.10 -23.25 22.35
N ASN A 430 22.57 -24.21 21.59
CA ASN A 430 23.34 -25.32 21.04
C ASN A 430 23.82 -24.97 19.63
N LEU A 431 25.11 -24.75 19.44
CA LEU A 431 25.78 -24.47 18.15
C LEU A 431 26.76 -25.59 17.79
N GLN A 432 26.60 -26.80 18.35
CA GLN A 432 27.48 -27.93 18.06
C GLN A 432 27.55 -28.17 16.54
N GLN A 433 28.75 -28.34 15.99
CA GLN A 433 29.01 -28.56 14.57
C GLN A 433 28.48 -27.46 13.62
N ALA A 434 28.05 -26.30 14.14
CA ALA A 434 27.57 -25.20 13.31
C ALA A 434 28.69 -24.60 12.45
N LYS A 435 28.34 -24.15 11.24
CA LYS A 435 29.26 -23.44 10.34
C LYS A 435 29.14 -21.94 10.60
N LEU A 436 30.13 -21.35 11.25
CA LEU A 436 30.16 -19.94 11.67
C LEU A 436 31.32 -19.17 11.01
N SER A 437 31.80 -19.63 9.85
CA SER A 437 32.91 -18.98 9.16
C SER A 437 32.58 -17.53 8.80
N ALA A 438 33.50 -16.60 9.08
CA ALA A 438 33.33 -15.15 8.88
C ALA A 438 32.09 -14.51 9.53
N VAL A 439 31.52 -15.14 10.58
CA VAL A 439 30.37 -14.61 11.30
C VAL A 439 30.72 -13.34 12.09
N ASN A 440 29.78 -12.40 12.20
CA ASN A 440 29.91 -11.27 13.11
C ASN A 440 29.24 -11.55 14.47
N LEU A 441 30.03 -11.77 15.51
CA LEU A 441 29.58 -12.00 16.90
C LEU A 441 29.93 -10.82 17.83
N CYS A 442 30.22 -9.63 17.29
CA CYS A 442 30.54 -8.47 18.12
C CYS A 442 29.37 -8.17 19.09
N TYR A 443 29.70 -7.96 20.37
CA TYR A 443 28.73 -7.69 21.45
C TYR A 443 27.68 -8.79 21.70
N THR A 444 27.86 -9.99 21.13
CA THR A 444 26.93 -11.11 21.31
C THR A 444 27.08 -11.74 22.69
N ASN A 445 25.97 -12.20 23.27
CA ASN A 445 25.99 -13.01 24.49
C ASN A 445 25.90 -14.50 24.16
N LEU A 446 26.97 -15.25 24.42
CA LEU A 446 27.10 -16.71 24.25
C LEU A 446 27.28 -17.42 25.60
N ASN A 447 26.88 -16.79 26.71
CA ASN A 447 27.03 -17.39 28.03
C ASN A 447 26.41 -18.79 28.09
N GLY A 448 27.19 -19.80 28.51
CA GLY A 448 26.76 -21.19 28.60
C GLY A 448 26.42 -21.87 27.26
N ALA A 449 26.71 -21.25 26.12
CA ALA A 449 26.43 -21.85 24.81
C ALA A 449 27.39 -23.01 24.49
N THR A 450 26.91 -24.00 23.74
CA THR A 450 27.73 -25.13 23.27
C THR A 450 28.17 -24.89 21.83
N LEU A 451 29.46 -24.67 21.60
CA LEU A 451 30.08 -24.47 20.29
C LEU A 451 31.05 -25.61 19.91
N SER A 452 30.92 -26.79 20.51
CA SER A 452 31.86 -27.88 20.26
C SER A 452 31.86 -28.30 18.78
N GLU A 453 33.05 -28.53 18.24
CA GLU A 453 33.28 -28.86 16.81
C GLU A 453 32.81 -27.76 15.81
N ALA A 454 32.44 -26.57 16.26
CA ALA A 454 31.98 -25.50 15.37
C ALA A 454 33.12 -24.92 14.52
N ASP A 455 32.81 -24.46 13.30
CA ASP A 455 33.77 -23.79 12.42
C ASP A 455 33.67 -22.27 12.57
N LEU A 456 34.57 -21.65 13.33
CA LEU A 456 34.58 -20.22 13.66
C LEU A 456 35.66 -19.43 12.91
N ARG A 457 36.26 -20.00 11.86
CA ARG A 457 37.37 -19.36 11.13
C ARG A 457 36.96 -17.98 10.59
N GLY A 458 37.77 -16.96 10.91
CA GLY A 458 37.51 -15.57 10.52
C GLY A 458 36.32 -14.89 11.23
N ALA A 459 35.73 -15.50 12.24
CA ALA A 459 34.67 -14.89 13.04
C ALA A 459 35.18 -13.66 13.84
N LYS A 460 34.29 -12.69 14.06
CA LYS A 460 34.58 -11.47 14.83
C LYS A 460 33.99 -11.55 16.23
N PHE A 461 34.82 -11.40 17.27
CA PHE A 461 34.45 -11.60 18.67
C PHE A 461 34.60 -10.36 19.56
N GLU A 462 34.61 -9.16 18.98
CA GLU A 462 34.82 -7.94 19.78
C GLU A 462 33.75 -7.82 20.87
N ARG A 463 34.18 -7.83 22.14
CA ARG A 463 33.30 -7.70 23.31
C ARG A 463 32.20 -8.77 23.38
N THR A 464 32.47 -9.98 22.88
CA THR A 464 31.55 -11.12 23.01
C THR A 464 31.64 -11.72 24.42
N ASN A 465 30.50 -12.09 25.00
CA ASN A 465 30.46 -12.83 26.26
C ASN A 465 30.47 -14.34 25.98
N LEU A 466 31.57 -15.03 26.28
CA LEU A 466 31.74 -16.48 26.16
C LEU A 466 31.82 -17.17 27.53
N GLU A 467 31.38 -16.50 28.60
CA GLU A 467 31.41 -17.07 29.96
C GLU A 467 30.73 -18.44 29.99
N GLN A 468 31.40 -19.46 30.53
CA GLN A 468 30.93 -20.85 30.60
C GLN A 468 30.59 -21.50 29.25
N ALA A 469 30.98 -20.90 28.13
CA ALA A 469 30.75 -21.50 26.81
C ALA A 469 31.67 -22.72 26.58
N ASN A 470 31.19 -23.70 25.83
CA ASN A 470 31.98 -24.88 25.47
C ASN A 470 32.48 -24.78 24.02
N LEU A 471 33.76 -24.50 23.81
CA LEU A 471 34.42 -24.43 22.50
C LEU A 471 35.28 -25.66 22.19
N LYS A 472 35.13 -26.79 22.90
CA LYS A 472 35.94 -27.98 22.69
C LYS A 472 35.94 -28.42 21.21
N ASP A 473 37.12 -28.67 20.64
CA ASP A 473 37.32 -29.04 19.24
C ASP A 473 36.84 -28.00 18.19
N ALA A 474 36.52 -26.76 18.60
CA ALA A 474 36.12 -25.69 17.69
C ALA A 474 37.32 -25.14 16.90
N LYS A 475 37.09 -24.75 15.64
CA LYS A 475 38.13 -24.21 14.74
C LYS A 475 38.22 -22.70 14.83
N LEU A 476 39.29 -22.18 15.44
CA LEU A 476 39.51 -20.75 15.69
C LEU A 476 40.62 -20.11 14.82
N ASP A 477 41.00 -20.73 13.69
CA ASP A 477 42.09 -20.21 12.87
C ASP A 477 41.84 -18.75 12.45
N GLY A 478 42.78 -17.86 12.78
CA GLY A 478 42.71 -16.44 12.46
C GLY A 478 41.70 -15.62 13.28
N VAL A 479 41.17 -16.17 14.37
CA VAL A 479 40.22 -15.47 15.26
C VAL A 479 40.96 -14.62 16.28
N MET A 480 40.56 -13.34 16.42
CA MET A 480 40.99 -12.47 17.51
C MET A 480 39.90 -12.39 18.58
N LEU A 481 40.19 -12.85 19.79
CA LEU A 481 39.28 -12.82 20.95
C LEU A 481 39.43 -11.54 21.79
N ASN A 482 39.79 -10.42 21.16
CA ASN A 482 40.06 -9.18 21.87
C ASN A 482 38.84 -8.71 22.67
N ASN A 483 39.02 -8.51 23.97
CA ASN A 483 37.97 -8.09 24.91
C ASN A 483 36.78 -9.08 25.05
N ALA A 484 36.93 -10.34 24.63
CA ALA A 484 35.94 -11.37 24.92
C ALA A 484 36.02 -11.78 26.40
N ASN A 485 34.87 -12.02 27.03
CA ASN A 485 34.82 -12.61 28.37
C ASN A 485 34.88 -14.13 28.25
N LEU A 486 35.92 -14.77 28.78
CA LEU A 486 36.15 -16.21 28.67
C LEU A 486 36.02 -16.94 30.01
N ASN A 487 35.56 -16.28 31.09
CA ASN A 487 35.54 -16.88 32.42
C ASN A 487 34.73 -18.19 32.43
N GLY A 488 35.34 -19.28 32.91
CA GLY A 488 34.75 -20.61 32.92
C GLY A 488 34.56 -21.28 31.55
N ALA A 489 35.02 -20.67 30.45
CA ALA A 489 34.86 -21.24 29.11
C ALA A 489 35.79 -22.45 28.90
N ILE A 490 35.29 -23.49 28.23
CA ILE A 490 36.09 -24.64 27.78
C ILE A 490 36.67 -24.30 26.40
N MET A 491 37.98 -24.26 26.28
CA MET A 491 38.71 -23.91 25.06
C MET A 491 38.79 -25.10 24.07
N PRO A 492 39.21 -24.88 22.81
CA PRO A 492 39.30 -25.95 21.82
C PRO A 492 40.13 -27.16 22.22
N ASP A 493 41.16 -26.98 23.04
CA ASP A 493 42.00 -28.06 23.57
C ASP A 493 41.38 -28.79 24.79
N GLY A 494 40.21 -28.37 25.24
CA GLY A 494 39.50 -28.90 26.40
C GLY A 494 39.89 -28.28 27.74
N THR A 495 40.79 -27.30 27.78
CA THR A 495 41.14 -26.58 29.01
C THR A 495 40.05 -25.58 29.40
N THR A 496 39.89 -25.30 30.70
CA THR A 496 38.95 -24.28 31.18
C THR A 496 39.71 -23.00 31.51
N GLN A 497 39.20 -21.86 31.03
CA GLN A 497 39.71 -20.54 31.42
C GLN A 497 39.09 -20.12 32.76
N GLU A 498 39.91 -19.68 33.71
CA GLU A 498 39.46 -19.25 35.05
C GLU A 498 38.91 -17.83 35.07
#